data_AF-U1G520-F1
#
_entry.id   AF-U1G520-F1
#
_cell.length_a   1.000
_cell.length_b   1.000
_cell.length_c   1.000
_cell.angle_alpha   90.00
_cell.angle_beta   90.00
_cell.angle_gamma   90.00
#
_symmetry.space_group_name_H-M   'P 1'
#
loop_
_entity.id
_entity.type
_entity.pdbx_description
1 polymer ?
#
loop_
_entity_poly.entity_id
_entity_poly.type
_entity_poly.pdbx_seq_one_letter_code
_entity_poly.pdbx_strand_id
1 'polypeptide(L)'
;MLDEIIDLKGKIFCREFIDVQLNGGYQLDSFARPATYAENLRSHNRLLIHSGVTSYLPSVTSSRPDIYPAVLPYLGPSGYIKIAEEGAESFAAHVEGSFLSSERSGIQNLDVLLKANSFGVLEACCGVENLNIGLNIKRIAAAPELSNMMFLIPELKSRNTVFSIGQTDLHARGPGSNRGRRHYGNSHV
;
A
#
# COMPACT_ATOMS: atom_id res chain seq x y z
N MET A 1 -26.63 33.16 2.73
CA MET A 1 -26.10 32.62 1.46
C MET A 1 -27.25 31.84 0.86
N LEU A 2 -27.65 32.11 -0.38
CA LEU A 2 -28.73 31.37 -1.02
C LEU A 2 -28.20 30.00 -1.44
N ASP A 3 -28.97 28.96 -1.18
CA ASP A 3 -28.65 27.61 -1.63
C ASP A 3 -28.71 27.55 -3.17
N GLU A 4 -27.62 27.08 -3.80
CA GLU A 4 -27.57 26.84 -5.23
C GLU A 4 -28.11 25.43 -5.53
N ILE A 5 -29.05 25.33 -6.47
CA ILE A 5 -29.64 24.05 -6.90
C ILE A 5 -29.02 23.65 -8.24
N ILE A 6 -28.32 22.51 -8.27
CA ILE A 6 -27.73 21.94 -9.48
C ILE A 6 -28.59 20.78 -9.98
N ASP A 7 -29.16 20.93 -11.19
CA ASP A 7 -29.92 19.86 -11.85
C ASP A 7 -28.98 18.86 -12.54
N LEU A 8 -28.90 17.65 -11.99
CA LEU A 8 -28.04 16.58 -12.48
C LEU A 8 -28.59 15.84 -13.72
N LYS A 9 -29.73 16.24 -14.27
CA LYS A 9 -30.34 15.69 -15.51
C LYS A 9 -30.50 14.16 -15.47
N GLY A 10 -30.96 13.64 -14.33
CA GLY A 10 -31.19 12.21 -14.13
C GLY A 10 -29.95 11.36 -13.89
N LYS A 11 -28.76 11.97 -13.71
CA LYS A 11 -27.55 11.27 -13.29
C LYS A 11 -27.62 10.87 -11.82
N ILE A 12 -26.84 9.84 -11.46
CA ILE A 12 -26.69 9.39 -10.08
C ILE A 12 -25.69 10.29 -9.36
N PHE A 13 -26.10 10.82 -8.21
CA PHE A 13 -25.21 11.40 -7.22
C PHE A 13 -24.88 10.34 -6.17
N CYS A 14 -23.60 10.06 -5.98
CA CYS A 14 -23.12 9.14 -4.96
C CYS A 14 -22.09 9.82 -4.08
N ARG A 15 -21.77 9.18 -2.95
CA ARG A 15 -20.66 9.62 -2.11
C ARG A 15 -19.34 9.41 -2.83
N GLU A 16 -18.34 10.08 -2.29
CA GLU A 16 -16.96 10.07 -2.76
C GLU A 16 -16.40 8.63 -2.84
N PHE A 17 -15.68 8.29 -3.92
CA PHE A 17 -14.98 7.02 -4.01
C PHE A 17 -13.61 7.11 -3.34
N ILE A 18 -13.24 6.02 -2.66
CA ILE A 18 -11.95 5.84 -1.99
C ILE A 18 -11.26 4.61 -2.57
N ASP A 19 -10.12 4.81 -3.24
CA ASP A 19 -9.30 3.70 -3.74
C ASP A 19 -8.26 3.28 -2.70
N VAL A 20 -8.30 2.03 -2.24
CA VAL A 20 -7.46 1.55 -1.14
C VAL A 20 -6.17 0.87 -1.61
N GLN A 21 -5.92 0.77 -2.92
CA GLN A 21 -4.70 0.21 -3.48
C GLN A 21 -4.47 0.74 -4.91
N LEU A 22 -3.73 1.85 -5.03
CA LEU A 22 -3.43 2.46 -6.33
C LEU A 22 -1.92 2.41 -6.63
N ASN A 23 -1.50 1.49 -7.50
CA ASN A 23 -0.08 1.24 -7.82
C ASN A 23 0.54 2.27 -8.80
N GLY A 24 -0.22 3.28 -9.22
CA GLY A 24 0.19 4.28 -10.20
C GLY A 24 -0.92 4.56 -11.22
N GLY A 25 -0.58 5.33 -12.25
CA GLY A 25 -1.52 5.85 -13.26
C GLY A 25 -1.32 7.35 -13.45
N TYR A 26 -1.75 7.89 -14.59
CA TYR A 26 -1.63 9.32 -14.88
C TYR A 26 -0.21 9.89 -14.70
N GLN A 27 0.82 9.16 -15.15
CA GLN A 27 2.25 9.54 -15.09
C GLN A 27 2.89 9.56 -13.70
N LEU A 28 2.20 9.07 -12.66
CA LEU A 28 2.84 8.69 -11.40
C LEU A 28 3.53 7.33 -11.56
N ASP A 29 4.53 7.27 -12.44
CA ASP A 29 5.26 6.05 -12.74
C ASP A 29 6.48 5.99 -11.82
N SER A 30 6.49 4.99 -10.95
CA SER A 30 7.65 4.55 -10.16
C SER A 30 8.27 5.62 -9.26
N PHE A 31 8.47 5.27 -8.00
CA PHE A 31 9.14 6.05 -6.96
C PHE A 31 10.63 6.39 -7.26
N ALA A 32 11.07 6.29 -8.51
CA ALA A 32 12.43 6.41 -9.00
C ALA A 32 13.02 7.82 -8.89
N ARG A 33 12.20 8.87 -8.70
CA ARG A 33 12.68 10.26 -8.59
C ARG A 33 12.03 11.00 -7.42
N PRO A 34 12.55 10.83 -6.18
CA PRO A 34 12.01 11.50 -4.99
C PRO A 34 11.92 13.03 -5.13
N ALA A 35 12.88 13.65 -5.81
CA ALA A 35 12.94 15.10 -5.98
C ALA A 35 11.75 15.72 -6.73
N THR A 36 11.11 14.99 -7.64
CA THR A 36 9.95 15.46 -8.42
C THR A 36 8.64 14.84 -7.93
N TYR A 37 8.70 14.05 -6.85
CA TYR A 37 7.58 13.21 -6.45
C TYR A 37 6.35 14.03 -6.03
N ALA A 38 6.55 15.10 -5.25
CA ALA A 38 5.46 15.96 -4.79
C ALA A 38 4.74 16.70 -5.94
N GLU A 39 5.46 17.09 -6.99
CA GLU A 39 4.87 17.74 -8.18
C GLU A 39 4.09 16.73 -9.04
N ASN A 40 4.65 15.53 -9.21
CA ASN A 40 3.98 14.44 -9.91
C ASN A 40 2.72 13.99 -9.17
N LEU A 41 2.75 13.94 -7.83
CA LEU A 41 1.59 13.60 -6.99
C LEU A 41 0.45 14.62 -7.16
N ARG A 42 0.77 15.92 -7.18
CA ARG A 42 -0.24 16.97 -7.44
C ARG A 42 -0.85 16.84 -8.84
N SER A 43 -0.04 16.59 -9.84
CA SER A 43 -0.51 16.34 -11.21
C SER A 43 -1.41 15.10 -11.28
N HIS A 44 -1.01 14.02 -10.60
CA HIS A 44 -1.79 12.79 -10.48
C HIS A 44 -3.16 13.04 -9.82
N ASN A 45 -3.19 13.77 -8.70
CA ASN A 45 -4.42 14.10 -7.98
C ASN A 45 -5.46 14.82 -8.86
N ARG A 46 -5.02 15.81 -9.64
CA ARG A 46 -5.86 16.56 -10.57
C ARG A 46 -6.40 15.71 -11.71
N LEU A 47 -5.70 14.65 -12.09
CA LEU A 47 -6.16 13.73 -13.13
C LEU A 47 -7.08 12.64 -12.56
N LEU A 48 -6.73 12.08 -11.40
CA LEU A 48 -7.47 11.01 -10.73
C LEU A 48 -8.91 11.43 -10.38
N ILE A 49 -9.12 12.69 -9.98
CA ILE A 49 -10.46 13.20 -9.60
C ILE A 49 -11.50 13.05 -10.72
N HIS A 50 -11.08 13.06 -11.98
CA HIS A 50 -11.97 12.87 -13.14
C HIS A 50 -12.55 11.45 -13.25
N SER A 51 -11.98 10.48 -12.52
CA SER A 51 -12.52 9.12 -12.40
C SER A 51 -13.62 9.00 -11.34
N GLY A 52 -13.86 10.04 -10.54
CA GLY A 52 -14.72 10.00 -9.35
C GLY A 52 -14.01 9.54 -8.07
N VAL A 53 -12.75 9.09 -8.16
CA VAL A 53 -11.91 8.84 -6.98
C VAL A 53 -11.49 10.16 -6.37
N THR A 54 -11.83 10.34 -5.09
CA THR A 54 -11.60 11.59 -4.38
C THR A 54 -10.51 11.46 -3.33
N SER A 55 -10.30 10.27 -2.79
CA SER A 55 -9.27 9.97 -1.81
C SER A 55 -8.69 8.59 -2.11
N TYR A 56 -7.41 8.36 -1.83
CA TYR A 56 -6.79 7.09 -2.16
C TYR A 56 -5.59 6.74 -1.28
N LEU A 57 -5.18 5.47 -1.32
CA LEU A 57 -3.93 4.98 -0.76
C LEU A 57 -2.97 4.63 -1.90
N PRO A 58 -1.98 5.49 -2.20
CA PRO A 58 -0.93 5.15 -3.16
C PRO A 58 -0.14 3.95 -2.65
N SER A 59 0.06 2.97 -3.53
CA SER A 59 0.77 1.75 -3.18
C SER A 59 2.26 1.87 -3.45
N VAL A 60 3.06 1.72 -2.40
CA VAL A 60 4.50 1.49 -2.50
C VAL A 60 4.74 -0.01 -2.65
N THR A 61 5.02 -0.45 -3.88
CA THR A 61 5.34 -1.86 -4.18
C THR A 61 6.74 -2.23 -3.68
N SER A 62 7.04 -3.53 -3.66
CA SER A 62 8.33 -4.06 -3.23
C SER A 62 9.47 -3.36 -3.98
N SER A 63 10.24 -2.59 -3.23
CA SER A 63 11.29 -1.71 -3.73
C SER A 63 12.54 -1.85 -2.87
N ARG A 64 13.63 -1.22 -3.29
CA ARG A 64 14.82 -1.16 -2.45
C ARG A 64 14.50 -0.39 -1.15
N PRO A 65 15.12 -0.75 0.00
CA PRO A 65 14.84 -0.10 1.28
C PRO A 65 15.03 1.43 1.30
N ASP A 66 15.91 1.98 0.45
CA ASP A 66 16.15 3.42 0.35
C ASP A 66 14.98 4.21 -0.27
N ILE A 67 14.08 3.55 -0.99
CA ILE A 67 12.94 4.20 -1.65
C ILE A 67 11.86 4.59 -0.64
N TYR A 68 11.53 3.70 0.29
CA TYR A 68 10.45 3.91 1.27
C TYR A 68 10.60 5.22 2.07
N PRO A 69 11.72 5.49 2.79
CA PRO A 69 11.87 6.72 3.55
C PRO A 69 11.93 7.97 2.66
N ALA A 70 12.30 7.80 1.38
CA ALA A 70 12.34 8.91 0.42
C ALA A 70 10.95 9.29 -0.11
N VAL A 71 9.96 8.40 -0.09
CA VAL A 71 8.65 8.65 -0.72
C VAL A 71 7.49 8.73 0.27
N LEU A 72 7.51 7.89 1.32
CA LEU A 72 6.45 7.84 2.32
C LEU A 72 6.12 9.20 2.96
N PRO A 73 7.09 10.12 3.22
CA PRO A 73 6.78 11.45 3.76
C PRO A 73 5.87 12.31 2.89
N TYR A 74 5.75 12.01 1.59
CA TYR A 74 4.89 12.74 0.66
C TYR A 74 3.48 12.15 0.53
N LEU A 75 3.22 10.97 1.10
CA LEU A 75 1.97 10.22 0.91
C LEU A 75 0.95 10.46 2.01
N GLY A 76 1.33 11.15 3.09
CA GLY A 76 0.39 11.61 4.10
C GLY A 76 -0.61 12.64 3.55
N PRO A 77 -1.66 12.96 4.34
CA PRO A 77 -2.67 13.93 3.94
C PRO A 77 -2.06 15.34 3.81
N SER A 78 -2.66 16.17 2.96
CA SER A 78 -2.16 17.52 2.65
C SER A 78 -2.31 18.52 3.82
N GLY A 79 -2.96 18.11 4.90
CA GLY A 79 -3.22 18.89 6.11
C GLY A 79 -4.53 18.45 6.77
N TYR A 80 -5.13 19.35 7.56
CA TYR A 80 -6.43 19.10 8.20
C TYR A 80 -7.63 19.33 7.26
N ILE A 81 -7.43 20.05 6.15
CA ILE A 81 -8.49 20.45 5.23
C ILE A 81 -8.07 20.04 3.83
N LYS A 82 -8.94 19.26 3.18
CA LYS A 82 -8.81 18.89 1.77
C LYS A 82 -9.01 20.11 0.88
N ILE A 83 -8.08 20.35 -0.03
CA ILE A 83 -8.12 21.45 -0.99
C ILE A 83 -8.76 20.92 -2.29
N ALA A 84 -9.99 21.33 -2.57
CA ALA A 84 -10.76 20.81 -3.72
C ALA A 84 -10.07 21.09 -5.07
N GLU A 85 -9.36 22.21 -5.17
CA GLU A 85 -8.62 22.64 -6.36
C GLU A 85 -7.44 21.74 -6.68
N GLU A 86 -6.94 20.97 -5.70
CA GLU A 86 -5.86 20.00 -5.89
C GLU A 86 -6.37 18.62 -6.35
N GLY A 87 -7.69 18.42 -6.43
CA GLY A 87 -8.30 17.19 -6.94
C GLY A 87 -8.41 16.09 -5.89
N ALA A 88 -8.02 14.87 -6.26
CA ALA A 88 -8.01 13.74 -5.35
C ALA A 88 -6.95 13.92 -4.24
N GLU A 89 -7.05 13.19 -3.13
CA GLU A 89 -6.10 13.30 -2.03
C GLU A 89 -5.51 11.95 -1.63
N SER A 90 -4.18 11.90 -1.49
CA SER A 90 -3.52 10.78 -0.82
C SER A 90 -3.77 10.87 0.68
N PHE A 91 -4.39 9.83 1.26
CA PHE A 91 -4.67 9.80 2.69
C PHE A 91 -3.47 9.29 3.50
N ALA A 92 -2.77 8.31 2.96
CA ALA A 92 -1.57 7.67 3.50
C ALA A 92 -1.14 6.55 2.54
N ALA A 93 0.06 6.02 2.71
CA ALA A 93 0.54 4.93 1.88
C ALA A 93 -0.14 3.58 2.19
N HIS A 94 -0.30 2.79 1.14
CA HIS A 94 -0.37 1.34 1.21
C HIS A 94 1.01 0.77 0.87
N VAL A 95 1.63 0.04 1.78
CA VAL A 95 2.92 -0.62 1.53
C VAL A 95 2.62 -2.06 1.09
N GLU A 96 2.77 -2.34 -0.20
CA GLU A 96 2.54 -3.65 -0.84
C GLU A 96 3.86 -4.42 -0.97
N GLY A 97 4.31 -5.03 0.13
CA GLY A 97 5.64 -5.63 0.26
C GLY A 97 6.66 -4.71 0.92
N SER A 98 7.94 -5.05 1.06
CA SER A 98 8.70 -6.18 0.49
C SER A 98 8.55 -7.53 1.23
N PHE A 99 7.58 -7.69 2.12
CA PHE A 99 7.44 -8.88 2.97
C PHE A 99 6.45 -9.92 2.39
N LEU A 100 6.63 -10.28 1.11
CA LEU A 100 5.71 -11.12 0.34
C LEU A 100 6.33 -12.50 0.03
N SER A 101 5.49 -13.50 -0.27
CA SER A 101 5.99 -14.83 -0.65
C SER A 101 6.57 -14.82 -2.06
N SER A 102 7.80 -15.31 -2.22
CA SER A 102 8.45 -15.48 -3.52
C SER A 102 7.63 -16.36 -4.47
N GLU A 103 6.93 -17.36 -3.92
CA GLU A 103 6.06 -18.31 -4.65
C GLU A 103 4.81 -17.64 -5.25
N ARG A 104 4.45 -16.44 -4.79
CA ARG A 104 3.25 -15.68 -5.22
C ARG A 104 3.56 -14.23 -5.57
N SER A 105 4.81 -13.97 -5.95
CA SER A 105 5.38 -12.63 -6.18
C SER A 105 4.74 -11.85 -7.34
N GLY A 106 4.10 -12.52 -8.30
CA GLY A 106 3.48 -11.85 -9.45
C GLY A 106 4.50 -11.01 -10.23
N ILE A 107 4.31 -9.69 -10.26
CA ILE A 107 5.20 -8.72 -10.92
C ILE A 107 6.24 -8.08 -9.97
N GLN A 108 6.27 -8.48 -8.69
CA GLN A 108 7.17 -7.90 -7.70
C GLN A 108 8.62 -8.36 -7.95
N ASN A 109 9.57 -7.45 -7.74
CA ASN A 109 10.99 -7.79 -7.85
C ASN A 109 11.41 -8.66 -6.66
N LEU A 110 11.82 -9.90 -6.94
CA LEU A 110 12.23 -10.87 -5.94
C LEU A 110 13.50 -10.46 -5.19
N ASP A 111 14.40 -9.70 -5.82
CA ASP A 111 15.69 -9.31 -5.27
C ASP A 111 15.58 -8.31 -4.11
N VAL A 112 14.43 -7.66 -3.98
CA VAL A 112 14.17 -6.65 -2.95
C VAL A 112 13.22 -7.15 -1.86
N LEU A 113 12.83 -8.43 -1.89
CA LEU A 113 12.00 -9.03 -0.84
C LEU A 113 12.77 -9.17 0.47
N LEU A 114 12.08 -8.91 1.57
CA LEU A 114 12.63 -8.91 2.93
C LEU A 114 11.90 -9.90 3.82
N LYS A 115 12.60 -10.33 4.88
CA LYS A 115 12.06 -11.20 5.94
C LYS A 115 11.93 -10.41 7.23
N ALA A 116 10.70 -10.18 7.69
CA ALA A 116 10.44 -9.48 8.95
C ALA A 116 10.65 -10.42 10.15
N ASN A 117 11.90 -10.58 10.57
CA ASN A 117 12.25 -11.38 11.76
C ASN A 117 12.01 -10.60 13.07
N SER A 118 11.91 -9.28 13.00
CA SER A 118 11.58 -8.39 14.12
C SER A 118 10.89 -7.14 13.61
N PHE A 119 10.27 -6.38 14.50
CA PHE A 119 9.68 -5.08 14.14
C PHE A 119 10.74 -4.08 13.64
N GLY A 120 11.97 -4.17 14.15
CA GLY A 120 13.09 -3.34 13.70
C GLY A 120 13.40 -3.49 12.20
N VAL A 121 13.04 -4.61 11.56
CA VAL A 121 13.18 -4.76 10.10
C VAL A 121 12.13 -3.93 9.35
N LEU A 122 10.90 -3.86 9.87
CA LEU A 122 9.87 -2.96 9.32
C LEU A 122 10.30 -1.51 9.48
N GLU A 123 10.86 -1.13 10.62
CA GLU A 123 11.38 0.21 10.89
C GLU A 123 12.59 0.56 10.00
N ALA A 124 13.51 -0.38 9.79
CA ALA A 124 14.65 -0.17 8.90
C ALA A 124 14.22 -0.03 7.43
N CYS A 125 13.16 -0.74 7.02
CA CYS A 125 12.62 -0.66 5.66
C CYS A 125 11.81 0.61 5.46
N CYS A 126 10.77 0.83 6.27
CA CYS A 126 9.81 1.92 6.09
C CYS A 126 10.30 3.26 6.68
N GLY A 127 11.26 3.25 7.59
CA GLY A 127 11.60 4.38 8.44
C GLY A 127 10.69 4.46 9.68
N VAL A 128 11.29 4.62 10.85
CA VAL A 128 10.60 4.68 12.16
C VAL A 128 9.47 5.72 12.14
N GLU A 129 9.76 6.92 11.65
CA GLU A 129 8.79 8.03 11.60
C GLU A 129 7.57 7.74 10.71
N ASN A 130 7.73 6.93 9.67
CA ASN A 130 6.62 6.59 8.76
C ASN A 130 5.67 5.54 9.36
N LEU A 131 6.15 4.78 10.34
CA LEU A 131 5.37 3.79 11.10
C LEU A 131 4.75 4.38 12.38
N ASN A 132 5.05 5.64 12.72
CA ASN A 132 4.38 6.34 13.81
C ASN A 132 2.90 6.58 13.47
N ILE A 133 2.08 6.69 14.52
CA ILE A 133 0.61 6.52 14.49
C ILE A 133 -0.05 7.26 13.31
N GLY A 134 -0.43 6.49 12.29
CA GLY A 134 -1.32 6.90 11.20
C GLY A 134 -0.85 8.07 10.32
N LEU A 135 0.44 8.43 10.34
CA LEU A 135 0.96 9.58 9.59
C LEU A 135 1.11 9.28 8.10
N ASN A 136 2.03 8.37 7.76
CA ASN A 136 2.44 8.16 6.37
C ASN A 136 2.07 6.77 5.84
N ILE A 137 1.82 5.79 6.71
CA ILE A 137 1.42 4.43 6.33
C ILE A 137 0.08 4.09 6.98
N LYS A 138 -0.93 3.79 6.16
CA LYS A 138 -2.23 3.30 6.66
C LYS A 138 -2.39 1.80 6.53
N ARG A 139 -1.73 1.18 5.55
CA ARG A 139 -1.86 -0.24 5.26
C ARG A 139 -0.51 -0.86 4.93
N ILE A 140 -0.27 -2.07 5.43
CA ILE A 140 0.84 -2.92 4.99
C ILE A 140 0.25 -4.24 4.52
N ALA A 141 0.52 -4.62 3.27
CA ALA A 141 0.26 -5.95 2.76
C ALA A 141 1.53 -6.81 2.83
N ALA A 142 1.41 -7.95 3.49
CA ALA A 142 2.50 -8.91 3.65
C ALA A 142 1.97 -10.34 3.72
N ALA A 143 2.86 -11.31 3.48
CA ALA A 143 2.58 -12.72 3.65
C ALA A 143 2.72 -13.09 5.15
N PRO A 144 1.62 -13.39 5.85
CA PRO A 144 1.64 -13.62 7.30
C PRO A 144 2.51 -14.82 7.71
N GLU A 145 2.58 -15.85 6.87
CA GLU A 145 3.31 -17.09 7.12
C GLU A 145 4.84 -16.93 7.10
N LEU A 146 5.34 -15.80 6.61
CA LEU A 146 6.77 -15.58 6.50
C LEU A 146 7.36 -15.05 7.80
N SER A 147 8.42 -15.73 8.24
CA SER A 147 9.24 -15.28 9.37
C SER A 147 8.39 -15.05 10.63
N ASN A 148 8.54 -13.92 11.30
CA ASN A 148 7.78 -13.59 12.50
C ASN A 148 6.57 -12.69 12.21
N MET A 149 6.15 -12.51 10.95
CA MET A 149 5.15 -11.51 10.56
C MET A 149 3.86 -11.62 11.38
N MET A 150 3.33 -12.83 11.61
CA MET A 150 2.17 -13.06 12.47
C MET A 150 2.29 -12.44 13.87
N PHE A 151 3.48 -12.46 14.47
CA PHE A 151 3.75 -11.91 15.79
C PHE A 151 3.92 -10.38 15.78
N LEU A 152 4.17 -9.78 14.61
CA LEU A 152 4.33 -8.33 14.43
C LEU A 152 3.00 -7.61 14.16
N ILE A 153 1.96 -8.33 13.74
CA ILE A 153 0.63 -7.76 13.44
C ILE A 153 0.05 -6.96 14.63
N PRO A 154 0.11 -7.42 15.90
CA PRO A 154 -0.41 -6.65 17.03
C PRO A 154 0.27 -5.27 17.19
N GLU A 155 1.58 -5.19 16.91
CA GLU A 155 2.32 -3.92 16.97
C GLU A 155 1.97 -2.98 15.81
N LEU A 156 1.79 -3.51 14.60
CA LEU A 156 1.25 -2.71 13.48
C LEU A 156 -0.13 -2.14 13.81
N LYS A 157 -1.01 -2.95 14.42
CA LYS A 157 -2.34 -2.52 14.82
C LYS A 157 -2.31 -1.45 15.92
N SER A 158 -1.43 -1.58 16.93
CA SER A 158 -1.32 -0.58 17.99
C SER A 158 -0.84 0.78 17.46
N ARG A 159 -0.13 0.78 16.33
CA ARG A 159 0.29 1.99 15.58
C ARG A 159 -0.74 2.48 14.54
N ASN A 160 -1.99 1.98 14.58
CA ASN A 160 -3.09 2.34 13.67
C ASN A 160 -2.84 1.98 12.19
N THR A 161 -1.97 1.00 11.93
CA THR A 161 -1.69 0.44 10.61
C THR A 161 -2.52 -0.81 10.38
N VAL A 162 -3.24 -0.84 9.26
CA VAL A 162 -4.03 -2.00 8.82
C VAL A 162 -3.09 -3.03 8.22
N PHE A 163 -3.05 -4.22 8.81
CA PHE A 163 -2.40 -5.37 8.18
C PHE A 163 -3.34 -6.01 7.15
N SER A 164 -2.82 -6.22 5.95
CA SER A 164 -3.47 -6.96 4.86
C SER A 164 -2.69 -8.21 4.54
N ILE A 165 -3.39 -9.31 4.31
CA ILE A 165 -2.77 -10.50 3.74
C ILE A 165 -2.51 -10.21 2.26
N GLY A 166 -1.25 -10.30 1.83
CA GLY A 166 -0.84 -10.07 0.44
C GLY A 166 0.10 -11.17 -0.03
N GLN A 167 -0.10 -11.62 -1.28
CA GLN A 167 0.79 -12.55 -2.01
C GLN A 167 1.36 -13.66 -1.12
N THR A 168 0.45 -14.43 -0.51
CA THR A 168 0.72 -15.50 0.46
C THR A 168 0.56 -16.89 -0.18
N ASP A 169 1.36 -17.87 0.21
CA ASP A 169 1.14 -19.30 -0.10
C ASP A 169 0.42 -20.04 1.03
N LEU A 170 -0.18 -19.32 1.98
CA LEU A 170 -0.93 -19.92 3.07
C LEU A 170 -2.19 -20.62 2.52
N HIS A 171 -2.23 -21.93 2.71
CA HIS A 171 -3.45 -22.70 2.50
C HIS A 171 -4.33 -22.63 3.75
N ALA A 172 -5.62 -22.35 3.58
CA ALA A 172 -6.60 -22.57 4.63
C ALA A 172 -6.59 -24.07 5.00
N ARG A 173 -6.01 -24.41 6.15
CA ARG A 173 -6.15 -25.75 6.71
C ARG A 173 -7.51 -25.81 7.39
N GLY A 174 -8.50 -26.40 6.70
CA GLY A 174 -9.70 -26.87 7.38
C GLY A 174 -9.33 -27.90 8.45
N PRO A 175 -10.08 -28.00 9.57
CA PRO A 175 -9.84 -29.05 10.55
C PRO A 175 -9.94 -30.42 9.85
N GLY A 176 -8.82 -31.12 9.70
CA GLY A 176 -8.75 -32.47 9.11
C GLY A 176 -7.87 -32.65 7.86
N SER A 177 -7.28 -31.61 7.29
CA SER A 177 -6.42 -31.78 6.09
C SER A 177 -4.99 -32.19 6.44
N ASN A 178 -4.73 -33.50 6.48
CA ASN A 178 -3.40 -34.08 6.51
C ASN A 178 -3.01 -34.49 5.09
N ARG A 179 -2.36 -33.58 4.33
CA ARG A 179 -1.70 -33.94 3.06
C ARG A 179 -0.23 -33.54 3.13
N GLY A 180 0.63 -34.54 3.30
CA GLY A 180 2.07 -34.38 3.16
C GLY A 180 2.42 -33.95 1.73
N ARG A 181 3.21 -32.89 1.60
CA ARG A 181 3.85 -32.55 0.32
C ARG A 181 5.02 -33.52 0.13
N ARG A 182 4.92 -34.43 -0.85
CA ARG A 182 6.10 -35.12 -1.41
C ARG A 182 6.91 -34.08 -2.18
N HIS A 183 8.18 -33.95 -1.85
CA HIS A 183 9.16 -33.28 -2.68
C HIS A 183 9.26 -34.02 -4.02
N TYR A 184 8.97 -33.34 -5.13
CA TYR A 184 9.50 -33.73 -6.42
C TYR A 184 10.82 -32.99 -6.60
N GLY A 185 11.92 -33.70 -6.31
CA GLY A 185 13.24 -33.29 -6.73
C GLY A 185 13.40 -33.55 -8.22
N ASN A 186 13.81 -32.53 -8.97
CA ASN A 186 14.33 -32.70 -10.32
C ASN A 186 15.73 -33.31 -10.21
N SER A 187 15.85 -34.63 -10.40
CA SER A 187 17.12 -35.28 -10.71
C SER A 187 17.37 -35.17 -12.21
N HIS A 188 18.34 -34.35 -12.60
CA HIS A 188 19.08 -34.55 -13.84
C HIS A 188 20.18 -35.57 -13.55
N VAL A 189 20.06 -36.79 -14.08
CA VAL A 189 20.96 -37.50 -15.01
C VAL A 189 20.16 -38.64 -15.62
#